data_AF-A0AAV6VQ65-F1
#
_entry.id   AF-A0AAV6VQ65-F1
#
_cell.length_a   1.000
_cell.length_b   1.000
_cell.length_c   1.000
_cell.angle_alpha   90.00
_cell.angle_beta   90.00
_cell.angle_gamma   90.00
#
_symmetry.space_group_name_H-M   'P 1'
#
loop_
_entity.id
_entity.type
_entity.pdbx_description
1 polymer ?
#
loop_
_entity_poly.entity_id
_entity_poly.type
_entity_poly.pdbx_seq_one_letter_code
_entity_poly.pdbx_strand_id
1 'polypeptide(L)'
;MSKGCKIIVACRYYLGENVTGNITLSQLVFLISGINIMTVIELTFPLTIICIYCDICLTCKQIVANINNQLANTINGRISNLLIRQYQSAWKMGKLLDDSFSTAMIFLIMALILNLFVCLALIQIKKHDDNPIGGVDSGLQVAFYSLTFIATVEVSSQVADQFEKADLRLRIINEDIAFGPQDRESEILSRKIKAMIKKKPIVLSAFGIVYLRRKLIFAIFGSILTYGLLLLEHLP
;
A
#
# COMPACT_ATOMS: atom_id res chain seq x y z
N MET A 1 37.86 -17.79 -21.84
CA MET A 1 37.16 -16.72 -22.62
C MET A 1 35.63 -16.76 -22.46
N SER A 2 35.07 -16.78 -21.24
CA SER A 2 33.61 -17.02 -21.05
C SER A 2 32.86 -15.97 -20.21
N LYS A 3 33.56 -15.08 -19.48
CA LYS A 3 32.90 -14.03 -18.65
C LYS A 3 32.65 -12.71 -19.41
N GLY A 4 33.49 -12.36 -20.39
CA GLY A 4 33.34 -11.13 -21.17
C GLY A 4 32.15 -11.14 -22.14
N CYS A 5 31.78 -12.30 -22.67
CA CYS A 5 30.69 -12.42 -23.64
C CYS A 5 29.31 -12.14 -23.01
N LYS A 6 29.12 -12.50 -21.72
CA LYS A 6 27.84 -12.31 -21.01
C LYS A 6 27.54 -10.84 -20.69
N ILE A 7 28.57 -10.02 -20.48
CA ILE A 7 28.40 -8.59 -20.18
C ILE A 7 28.01 -7.80 -21.45
N ILE A 8 28.51 -8.22 -22.61
CA ILE A 8 28.20 -7.60 -23.90
C ILE A 8 26.72 -7.81 -24.28
N VAL A 9 26.14 -8.96 -23.94
CA VAL A 9 24.71 -9.25 -24.19
C VAL A 9 23.80 -8.37 -23.32
N ALA A 10 24.13 -8.19 -22.04
CA ALA A 10 23.39 -7.29 -21.16
C ALA A 10 23.47 -5.82 -21.61
N CYS A 11 24.63 -5.38 -22.10
CA CYS A 11 24.79 -4.02 -22.66
C CYS A 11 23.99 -3.82 -23.96
N ARG A 12 23.95 -4.81 -24.85
CA ARG A 12 23.13 -4.74 -26.08
C ARG A 12 21.64 -4.67 -25.80
N TYR A 13 21.15 -5.34 -24.75
CA TYR A 13 19.74 -5.34 -24.37
C TYR A 13 19.26 -3.97 -23.87
N TYR A 14 20.13 -3.21 -23.19
CA TYR A 14 19.80 -1.88 -22.66
C TYR A 14 20.11 -0.71 -23.63
N LEU A 15 21.05 -0.86 -24.57
CA LEU A 15 21.50 0.22 -25.45
C LEU A 15 20.96 0.15 -26.89
N GLY A 16 20.22 -0.90 -27.24
CA GLY A 16 19.83 -1.18 -28.63
C GLY A 16 20.99 -1.71 -29.48
N GLU A 17 20.68 -2.41 -30.58
CA GLU A 17 21.61 -3.23 -31.37
C GLU A 17 22.83 -2.52 -32.00
N ASN A 18 22.96 -1.19 -31.85
CA ASN A 18 23.93 -0.37 -32.59
C ASN A 18 25.25 -0.03 -31.86
N VAL A 19 25.61 -0.72 -30.77
CA VAL A 19 26.92 -0.51 -30.12
C VAL A 19 27.98 -1.41 -30.76
N THR A 20 28.59 -0.95 -31.86
CA THR A 20 29.66 -1.63 -32.63
C THR A 20 31.06 -1.04 -32.41
N GLY A 21 31.27 -0.31 -31.30
CA GLY A 21 32.58 0.22 -30.90
C GLY A 21 33.27 -0.61 -29.82
N ASN A 22 34.61 -0.68 -29.83
CA ASN A 22 35.41 -1.26 -28.75
C ASN A 22 35.18 -0.47 -27.44
N ILE A 23 34.33 -1.01 -26.56
CA ILE A 23 34.08 -0.43 -25.23
C ILE A 23 35.34 -0.61 -24.38
N THR A 24 35.91 0.49 -23.86
CA THR A 24 37.05 0.41 -22.94
C THR A 24 36.62 -0.13 -21.58
N LEU A 25 37.53 -0.75 -20.83
CA LEU A 25 37.25 -1.25 -19.48
C LEU A 25 36.67 -0.16 -18.55
N SER A 26 37.13 1.08 -18.70
CA SER A 26 36.63 2.24 -17.96
C SER A 26 35.19 2.61 -18.32
N GLN A 27 34.81 2.56 -19.60
CA GLN A 27 33.43 2.77 -20.05
C GLN A 27 32.51 1.66 -19.54
N LEU A 28 32.98 0.41 -19.52
CA LEU A 28 32.22 -0.73 -18.99
C LEU A 28 31.93 -0.59 -17.50
N VAL A 29 32.95 -0.22 -16.71
CA VAL A 29 32.79 -0.01 -15.26
C VAL A 29 31.83 1.14 -15.00
N PHE A 30 31.96 2.26 -15.72
CA PHE A 30 31.06 3.40 -15.55
C PHE A 30 29.61 3.05 -15.90
N LEU A 31 29.40 2.25 -16.95
CA LEU A 31 28.06 1.80 -17.36
C LEU A 31 27.44 0.85 -16.31
N ILE A 32 28.21 -0.12 -15.81
CA ILE A 32 27.74 -1.05 -14.77
C ILE A 32 27.45 -0.31 -13.47
N SER A 33 28.32 0.60 -13.05
CA SER A 33 28.10 1.44 -11.87
C SER A 33 26.88 2.35 -12.05
N GLY A 34 26.70 2.95 -13.22
CA GLY A 34 25.53 3.79 -13.53
C GLY A 34 24.23 3.01 -13.47
N ILE A 35 24.18 1.82 -14.08
CA ILE A 35 23.01 0.93 -14.02
C ILE A 35 22.72 0.55 -12.57
N ASN A 36 23.71 0.09 -11.81
CA ASN A 36 23.53 -0.29 -10.42
C ASN A 36 23.03 0.88 -9.55
N ILE A 37 23.53 2.10 -9.76
CA ILE A 37 23.07 3.29 -9.03
C ILE A 37 21.61 3.59 -9.38
N MET A 38 21.24 3.56 -10.67
CA MET A 38 19.86 3.78 -11.10
C MET A 38 18.92 2.72 -10.53
N THR A 39 19.29 1.44 -10.59
CA THR A 39 18.49 0.34 -10.01
C THR A 39 18.35 0.47 -8.50
N VAL A 40 19.40 0.86 -7.79
CA VAL A 40 19.33 1.12 -6.34
C VAL A 40 18.39 2.28 -6.04
N ILE A 41 18.45 3.37 -6.80
CA ILE A 41 17.55 4.53 -6.62
C ILE A 41 16.10 4.13 -6.91
N GLU A 42 15.86 3.40 -8.01
CA GLU A 42 14.54 2.93 -8.42
C GLU A 42 13.91 1.96 -7.41
N LEU A 43 14.69 1.12 -6.73
CA LEU A 43 14.18 0.26 -5.65
C LEU A 43 14.02 1.00 -4.32
N THR A 44 15.02 1.80 -3.94
CA THR A 44 15.08 2.39 -2.59
C THR A 44 14.05 3.50 -2.41
N PHE A 45 13.79 4.29 -3.46
CA PHE A 45 12.88 5.43 -3.36
C PHE A 45 11.41 5.02 -3.12
N PRO A 46 10.81 4.08 -3.87
CA PRO A 46 9.46 3.58 -3.59
C PRO A 46 9.36 2.93 -2.20
N LEU A 47 10.37 2.15 -1.80
CA LEU A 47 10.41 1.51 -0.48
C LEU A 47 10.40 2.55 0.64
N THR A 48 11.17 3.62 0.48
CA THR A 48 11.24 4.71 1.47
C THR A 48 9.88 5.40 1.59
N ILE A 49 9.21 5.68 0.46
CA ILE A 49 7.85 6.27 0.45
C ILE A 49 6.87 5.35 1.17
N ILE A 50 6.94 4.04 0.93
CA ILE A 50 6.04 3.07 1.57
C ILE A 50 6.31 2.97 3.07
N CYS A 51 7.57 2.95 3.50
CA CYS A 51 7.91 2.96 4.91
C CYS A 51 7.35 4.22 5.60
N ILE A 52 7.53 5.40 5.00
CA ILE A 52 6.96 6.66 5.50
C ILE A 52 5.43 6.58 5.57
N TYR A 53 4.79 6.08 4.52
CA TYR A 53 3.33 5.91 4.49
C TYR A 53 2.85 4.96 5.59
N CYS A 54 3.49 3.80 5.74
CA CYS A 54 3.16 2.83 6.77
C CYS A 54 3.32 3.42 8.18
N ASP A 55 4.39 4.18 8.43
CA ASP A 55 4.63 4.84 9.71
C ASP A 55 3.54 5.88 10.03
N ILE A 56 3.18 6.72 9.05
CA ILE A 56 2.09 7.69 9.21
C ILE A 56 0.75 6.97 9.45
N CYS A 57 0.48 5.87 8.75
CA CYS A 57 -0.72 5.06 8.97
C CYS A 57 -0.74 4.42 10.37
N LEU A 58 0.39 3.89 10.84
CA LEU A 58 0.51 3.33 12.20
C LEU A 58 0.29 4.40 13.26
N THR A 59 0.85 5.59 13.07
CA THR A 59 0.62 6.75 13.95
C THR A 59 -0.85 7.15 13.95
N CYS A 60 -1.48 7.25 12.77
CA CYS A 60 -2.91 7.53 12.65
C CYS A 60 -3.76 6.47 13.37
N LYS A 61 -3.46 5.19 13.15
CA LYS A 61 -4.10 4.06 13.83
C LYS A 61 -3.99 4.19 15.35
N GLN A 62 -2.81 4.50 15.89
CA GLN A 62 -2.60 4.66 17.33
C GLN A 62 -3.42 5.82 17.90
N ILE A 63 -3.46 6.96 17.21
CA ILE A 63 -4.28 8.11 17.62
C ILE A 63 -5.76 7.72 17.68
N VAL A 64 -6.28 7.07 16.64
CA VAL A 64 -7.68 6.64 16.59
C VAL A 64 -7.96 5.55 17.63
N ALA A 65 -7.03 4.63 17.86
CA ALA A 65 -7.14 3.60 18.89
C ALA A 65 -7.20 4.20 20.31
N ASN A 66 -6.40 5.23 20.59
CA ASN A 66 -6.44 5.96 21.86
C ASN A 66 -7.78 6.67 22.06
N ILE A 67 -8.29 7.32 21.02
CA ILE A 67 -9.62 7.94 21.02
C ILE A 67 -10.68 6.86 21.27
N ASN A 68 -10.60 5.73 20.56
CA ASN A 68 -11.49 4.59 20.76
C ASN A 68 -11.51 4.14 22.22
N ASN A 69 -10.34 3.93 22.84
CA ASN A 69 -10.26 3.52 24.24
C ASN A 69 -10.89 4.54 25.18
N GLN A 70 -10.72 5.83 24.92
CA GLN A 70 -11.39 6.89 25.68
C GLN A 70 -12.92 6.87 25.48
N LEU A 71 -13.41 6.62 24.26
CA LEU A 71 -14.85 6.44 24.00
C LEU A 71 -15.41 5.24 24.76
N ALA A 72 -14.69 4.11 24.81
CA ALA A 72 -15.15 2.91 25.53
C ALA A 72 -15.23 3.13 27.04
N ASN A 73 -14.34 3.94 27.60
CA ASN A 73 -14.33 4.26 29.03
C ASN A 73 -15.32 5.37 29.39
N THR A 74 -16.10 5.88 28.44
CA THR A 74 -17.10 6.91 28.71
C THR A 74 -18.33 6.27 29.34
N ILE A 75 -18.51 6.47 30.65
CA ILE A 75 -19.65 5.94 31.42
C ILE A 75 -20.84 6.93 31.31
N ASN A 76 -22.05 6.41 31.10
CA ASN A 76 -23.32 7.16 31.04
C ASN A 76 -23.40 8.23 29.93
N GLY A 77 -22.81 7.98 28.75
CA GLY A 77 -22.98 8.87 27.59
C GLY A 77 -22.35 10.26 27.72
N ARG A 78 -21.63 10.55 28.81
CA ARG A 78 -20.97 11.84 29.05
C ARG A 78 -19.68 11.96 28.24
N ILE A 79 -19.82 12.10 26.92
CA ILE A 79 -18.68 12.42 26.04
C ILE A 79 -18.25 13.87 26.28
N SER A 80 -16.95 14.08 26.50
CA SER A 80 -16.39 15.43 26.55
C SER A 80 -16.35 16.08 25.16
N ASN A 81 -16.64 17.39 25.09
CA ASN A 81 -16.45 18.16 23.85
C ASN A 81 -15.01 18.07 23.31
N LEU A 82 -14.03 17.81 24.19
CA LEU A 82 -12.64 17.58 23.82
C LEU A 82 -12.48 16.30 23.00
N LEU A 83 -13.09 15.19 23.43
CA LEU A 83 -13.00 13.90 22.74
C LEU A 83 -13.61 13.97 21.32
N ILE A 84 -14.72 14.70 21.19
CA ILE A 84 -15.35 14.98 19.89
C ILE A 84 -14.40 15.75 18.97
N ARG A 85 -13.74 16.79 19.48
CA ARG A 85 -12.77 17.58 18.70
C ARG A 85 -11.56 16.73 18.30
N GLN A 86 -11.06 15.87 19.19
CA GLN A 86 -9.98 14.94 18.88
C GLN A 86 -10.38 13.96 17.79
N TYR A 87 -11.58 13.38 17.85
CA TYR A 87 -12.09 12.51 16.79
C TYR A 87 -12.22 13.24 15.45
N GLN A 88 -12.75 14.47 15.43
CA GLN A 88 -12.83 15.27 14.20
C GLN A 88 -11.44 15.58 13.62
N SER A 89 -10.46 15.85 14.48
CA SER A 89 -9.07 16.06 14.05
C SER A 89 -8.47 14.79 13.45
N ALA A 90 -8.68 13.64 14.10
CA ALA A 90 -8.23 12.34 13.61
C ALA A 90 -8.88 12.00 12.27
N TRP A 91 -10.19 12.25 12.11
CA TRP A 91 -10.90 12.06 10.85
C TRP A 91 -10.34 12.93 9.72
N LYS A 92 -10.05 14.21 10.00
CA LYS A 92 -9.40 15.10 9.03
C LYS A 92 -8.01 14.62 8.65
N MET A 93 -7.22 14.16 9.62
CA MET A 93 -5.90 13.57 9.38
C MET A 93 -6.00 12.33 8.48
N GLY A 94 -6.93 11.42 8.77
CA GLY A 94 -7.17 10.23 7.95
C GLY A 94 -7.61 10.61 6.52
N LYS A 95 -8.40 11.67 6.36
CA LYS A 95 -8.78 12.17 5.03
C LYS A 95 -7.61 12.79 4.27
N LEU A 96 -6.79 13.59 4.94
CA LEU A 96 -5.56 14.16 4.35
C LEU A 96 -4.57 13.06 3.95
N LEU A 97 -4.46 11.99 4.74
CA LEU A 97 -3.64 10.83 4.45
C LEU A 97 -4.12 10.12 3.18
N ASP A 98 -5.43 9.85 3.07
CA ASP A 98 -6.06 9.29 1.87
C ASP A 98 -5.78 10.19 0.65
N ASP A 99 -6.09 11.48 0.75
CA ASP A 99 -5.94 12.42 -0.37
C ASP A 99 -4.46 12.55 -0.83
N SER A 100 -3.52 12.64 0.11
CA SER A 100 -2.09 12.87 -0.19
C SER A 100 -1.41 11.66 -0.84
N PHE A 101 -1.79 10.45 -0.42
CA PHE A 101 -1.12 9.22 -0.87
C PHE A 101 -1.93 8.42 -1.88
N SER A 102 -3.20 8.77 -2.11
CA SER A 102 -4.10 8.08 -3.06
C SER A 102 -3.46 7.86 -4.44
N THR A 103 -2.79 8.90 -4.96
CA THR A 103 -2.14 8.85 -6.28
C THR A 103 -0.85 8.04 -6.26
N ALA A 104 -0.01 8.19 -5.23
CA ALA A 104 1.19 7.37 -5.09
C ALA A 104 0.84 5.87 -4.96
N MET A 105 -0.23 5.56 -4.22
CA MET A 105 -0.70 4.19 -4.03
C MET A 105 -1.22 3.56 -5.32
N ILE A 106 -1.88 4.31 -6.20
CA ILE A 106 -2.34 3.72 -7.47
C ILE A 106 -1.15 3.35 -8.35
N PHE A 107 -0.14 4.22 -8.45
CA PHE A 107 1.08 3.92 -9.20
C PHE A 107 1.83 2.73 -8.61
N LEU A 108 1.91 2.64 -7.28
CA LEU A 108 2.52 1.52 -6.59
C LEU A 108 1.81 0.18 -6.93
N ILE A 109 0.48 0.16 -6.85
CA ILE A 109 -0.31 -1.04 -7.15
C ILE A 109 -0.14 -1.45 -8.61
N MET A 110 -0.20 -0.48 -9.54
CA MET A 110 -0.02 -0.75 -10.96
C MET A 110 1.39 -1.28 -11.26
N ALA A 111 2.43 -0.67 -10.69
CA ALA A 111 3.81 -1.13 -10.83
C ALA A 111 3.99 -2.56 -10.31
N LEU A 112 3.33 -2.90 -9.20
CA LEU A 112 3.39 -4.24 -8.64
C LEU A 112 2.67 -5.27 -9.50
N ILE A 113 1.48 -4.95 -9.99
CA ILE A 113 0.75 -5.84 -10.90
C ILE A 113 1.59 -6.11 -12.15
N LEU A 114 2.18 -5.06 -12.75
CA LEU A 114 3.07 -5.17 -13.90
C LEU A 114 4.30 -6.04 -13.60
N ASN A 115 5.00 -5.78 -12.49
CA ASN A 115 6.16 -6.59 -12.10
C ASN A 115 5.81 -8.06 -11.91
N LEU A 116 4.63 -8.34 -11.36
CA LEU A 116 4.19 -9.69 -11.13
C LEU A 116 3.83 -10.41 -12.44
N PHE A 117 3.19 -9.72 -13.40
CA PHE A 117 3.00 -10.24 -14.76
C PHE A 117 4.32 -10.49 -15.48
N VAL A 118 5.27 -9.55 -15.42
CA VAL A 118 6.62 -9.72 -16.00
C VAL A 118 7.30 -10.95 -15.42
N CYS A 119 7.19 -11.18 -14.11
CA CYS A 119 7.82 -12.33 -13.49
C CYS A 119 7.13 -13.66 -13.81
N LEU A 120 5.80 -13.69 -13.94
CA LEU A 120 5.10 -14.86 -14.48
C LEU A 120 5.58 -15.17 -15.90
N ALA A 121 5.71 -14.16 -16.76
CA ALA A 121 6.23 -14.32 -18.12
C ALA A 121 7.69 -14.80 -18.12
N LEU A 122 8.55 -14.28 -17.24
CA LEU A 122 9.94 -14.72 -17.12
C LEU A 122 10.07 -16.15 -16.59
N ILE A 123 9.21 -16.59 -15.67
CA ILE A 123 9.15 -17.99 -15.21
C ILE A 123 8.82 -18.91 -16.39
N GLN A 124 7.93 -18.49 -17.28
CA GLN A 124 7.60 -19.25 -18.49
C GLN A 124 8.75 -19.26 -19.51
N ILE A 125 9.40 -18.13 -19.76
CA ILE A 125 10.56 -18.06 -20.67
C ILE A 125 11.73 -18.92 -20.14
N LYS A 126 11.94 -18.94 -18.82
CA LYS A 126 12.96 -19.77 -18.15
C LYS A 126 12.71 -21.27 -18.22
N LYS A 127 11.50 -21.75 -18.54
CA LYS A 127 11.30 -23.18 -18.87
C LYS A 127 12.14 -23.59 -20.10
N HIS A 128 12.58 -22.64 -20.92
CA HIS A 128 13.36 -22.90 -22.14
C HIS A 128 14.84 -22.54 -22.05
N ASP A 129 15.34 -21.91 -20.97
CA ASP A 129 16.72 -21.40 -20.90
C ASP A 129 17.41 -21.65 -19.54
N ASP A 130 18.51 -22.41 -19.56
CA ASP A 130 19.29 -22.91 -18.40
C ASP A 130 20.19 -21.84 -17.72
N ASN A 131 19.72 -20.59 -17.58
CA ASN A 131 20.53 -19.51 -16.99
C ASN A 131 20.04 -19.12 -15.57
N PRO A 132 20.62 -19.67 -14.50
CA PRO A 132 20.10 -19.52 -13.13
C PRO A 132 20.28 -18.12 -12.55
N ILE A 133 21.32 -17.38 -12.95
CA ILE A 133 21.75 -16.14 -12.28
C ILE A 133 20.74 -14.98 -12.45
N GLY A 134 20.10 -14.82 -13.60
CA GLY A 134 19.07 -13.80 -13.80
C GLY A 134 17.74 -14.08 -13.10
N GLY A 135 17.52 -15.31 -12.63
CA GLY A 135 16.28 -15.70 -11.94
C GLY A 135 16.25 -15.35 -10.46
N VAL A 136 17.42 -15.34 -9.80
CA VAL A 136 17.51 -15.07 -8.37
C VAL A 136 17.23 -13.60 -8.07
N ASP A 137 17.77 -12.68 -8.86
CA ASP A 137 17.57 -11.23 -8.68
C ASP A 137 16.11 -10.82 -8.94
N SER A 138 15.52 -11.35 -10.02
CA SER A 138 14.12 -11.15 -10.36
C SER A 138 13.17 -11.70 -9.28
N GLY A 139 13.45 -12.89 -8.74
CA GLY A 139 12.63 -13.49 -7.68
C GLY A 139 12.69 -12.73 -6.37
N LEU A 140 13.87 -12.22 -6.00
CA LEU A 140 14.06 -11.39 -4.81
C LEU A 140 13.25 -10.08 -4.92
N GLN A 141 13.34 -9.39 -6.06
CA GLN A 141 12.59 -8.16 -6.31
C GLN A 141 11.08 -8.38 -6.18
N VAL A 142 10.54 -9.46 -6.78
CA VAL A 142 9.11 -9.80 -6.67
C VAL A 142 8.70 -10.03 -5.22
N ALA A 143 9.50 -10.78 -4.46
CA ALA A 143 9.22 -11.05 -3.07
C ALA A 143 9.18 -9.74 -2.27
N PHE A 144 10.12 -8.83 -2.49
CA PHE A 144 10.14 -7.52 -1.84
C PHE A 144 8.92 -6.67 -2.20
N TYR A 145 8.59 -6.50 -3.48
CA TYR A 145 7.41 -5.73 -3.88
C TYR A 145 6.12 -6.32 -3.30
N SER A 146 5.98 -7.65 -3.34
CA SER A 146 4.81 -8.36 -2.82
C SER A 146 4.64 -8.18 -1.31
N LEU A 147 5.72 -8.34 -0.54
CA LEU A 147 5.71 -8.12 0.91
C LEU A 147 5.37 -6.69 1.26
N THR A 148 5.97 -5.74 0.55
CA THR A 148 5.72 -4.31 0.76
C THR A 148 4.27 -3.94 0.47
N PHE A 149 3.66 -4.52 -0.55
CA PHE A 149 2.23 -4.34 -0.84
C PHE A 149 1.32 -4.94 0.21
N ILE A 150 1.60 -6.17 0.65
CA ILE A 150 0.85 -6.81 1.73
C ILE A 150 0.92 -5.93 2.99
N ALA A 151 2.11 -5.44 3.36
CA ALA A 151 2.29 -4.56 4.50
C ALA A 151 1.48 -3.26 4.36
N THR A 152 1.53 -2.63 3.18
CA THR A 152 0.80 -1.39 2.89
C THR A 152 -0.71 -1.57 3.03
N VAL A 153 -1.26 -2.64 2.43
CA VAL A 153 -2.70 -2.93 2.50
C VAL A 153 -3.11 -3.32 3.92
N GLU A 154 -2.29 -4.11 4.61
CA GLU A 154 -2.56 -4.54 5.98
C GLU A 154 -2.63 -3.36 6.95
N VAL A 155 -1.62 -2.48 6.92
CA VAL A 155 -1.58 -1.29 7.78
C VAL A 155 -2.73 -0.34 7.43
N SER A 156 -3.02 -0.14 6.15
CA SER A 156 -4.15 0.69 5.69
C SER A 156 -5.50 0.14 6.16
N SER A 157 -5.67 -1.18 6.09
CA SER A 157 -6.89 -1.86 6.57
C SER A 157 -7.07 -1.67 8.06
N GLN A 158 -5.99 -1.73 8.85
CA GLN A 158 -6.06 -1.52 10.30
C GLN A 158 -6.48 -0.08 10.67
N VAL A 159 -6.12 0.93 9.87
CA VAL A 159 -6.61 2.30 10.06
C VAL A 159 -8.12 2.34 9.85
N ALA A 160 -8.62 1.75 8.76
CA ALA A 160 -10.04 1.70 8.46
C ALA A 160 -10.83 0.98 9.58
N ASP A 161 -10.32 -0.15 10.08
CA ASP A 161 -10.93 -0.90 11.18
C ASP A 161 -11.07 -0.05 12.46
N GLN A 162 -10.09 0.80 12.76
CA GLN A 162 -10.16 1.69 13.92
C GLN A 162 -11.21 2.79 13.74
N PHE A 163 -11.34 3.37 12.55
CA PHE A 163 -12.38 4.34 12.25
C PHE A 163 -13.78 3.72 12.28
N GLU A 164 -13.94 2.50 11.76
CA GLU A 164 -15.22 1.77 11.82
C GLU A 164 -15.62 1.45 13.28
N LYS A 165 -14.67 1.00 14.11
CA LYS A 165 -14.91 0.80 15.55
C LYS A 165 -15.32 2.09 16.25
N ALA A 166 -14.71 3.21 15.89
CA ALA A 166 -15.05 4.52 16.43
C ALA A 166 -16.47 4.95 16.04
N ASP A 167 -16.84 4.76 14.77
CA ASP A 167 -18.18 5.07 14.28
C ASP A 167 -19.25 4.24 14.99
N LEU A 168 -19.02 2.93 15.17
CA LEU A 168 -19.92 2.05 15.92
C LEU A 168 -20.09 2.51 17.37
N ARG A 169 -19.01 2.90 18.05
CA ARG A 169 -19.08 3.42 19.43
C ARG A 169 -19.84 4.74 19.50
N LEU A 170 -19.63 5.64 18.54
CA LEU A 170 -20.38 6.90 18.47
C LEU A 170 -21.88 6.66 18.24
N ARG A 171 -22.26 5.67 17.44
CA ARG A 171 -23.67 5.27 17.26
C ARG A 171 -24.30 4.80 18.56
N ILE A 172 -23.64 3.89 19.27
CA ILE A 172 -24.10 3.37 20.57
C ILE A 172 -24.29 4.54 21.55
N ILE A 173 -23.30 5.43 21.66
CA ILE A 173 -23.41 6.55 22.60
C ILE A 173 -24.53 7.52 22.19
N ASN A 174 -24.75 7.73 20.90
CA ASN A 174 -25.86 8.56 20.43
C ASN A 174 -27.23 7.91 20.71
N GLU A 175 -27.33 6.58 20.70
CA GLU A 175 -28.52 5.84 21.13
C GLU A 175 -28.73 6.01 22.64
N ASP A 176 -27.69 5.81 23.47
CA ASP A 176 -27.76 6.00 24.91
C ASP A 176 -28.22 7.41 25.30
N ILE A 177 -27.69 8.44 24.60
CA ILE A 177 -28.12 9.84 24.79
C ILE A 177 -29.59 10.04 24.40
N ALA A 178 -30.06 9.36 23.34
CA ALA A 178 -31.44 9.49 22.88
C ALA A 178 -32.46 8.86 23.85
N PHE A 179 -32.07 7.81 24.57
CA PHE A 179 -32.89 7.16 25.59
C PHE A 179 -32.73 7.76 26.99
N GLY A 180 -31.71 8.60 27.21
CA GLY A 180 -31.43 9.28 28.47
C GLY A 180 -32.29 10.53 28.72
N PRO A 181 -32.12 11.17 29.90
CA PRO A 181 -32.80 12.43 30.22
C PRO A 181 -32.39 13.54 29.23
N GLN A 182 -33.37 14.15 28.57
CA GLN A 182 -33.13 15.20 27.58
C GLN A 182 -32.92 16.56 28.25
N ASP A 183 -31.67 16.92 28.49
CA ASP A 183 -31.24 18.27 28.80
C ASP A 183 -30.70 19.01 27.55
N ARG A 184 -30.57 20.34 27.63
CA ARG A 184 -30.10 21.15 26.50
C ARG A 184 -28.68 20.76 26.04
N GLU A 185 -27.84 20.28 26.95
CA GLU A 185 -26.48 19.84 26.64
C GLU A 185 -26.46 18.51 25.87
N SER A 186 -27.28 17.53 26.27
CA SER A 186 -27.43 16.26 25.55
C SER A 186 -27.97 16.45 24.14
N GLU A 187 -28.88 17.41 23.92
CA GLU A 187 -29.37 17.72 22.58
C GLU A 187 -28.27 18.28 21.67
N ILE A 188 -27.45 19.22 22.18
CA ILE A 188 -26.30 19.78 21.45
C ILE A 188 -25.28 18.68 21.17
N LEU A 189 -25.02 17.80 22.14
CA LEU A 189 -24.09 16.69 22.02
C LEU A 189 -24.57 15.68 20.98
N SER A 190 -25.84 15.27 21.02
CA SER A 190 -26.45 14.37 20.03
C SER A 190 -26.36 14.95 18.62
N ARG A 191 -26.64 16.25 18.43
CA ARG A 191 -26.47 16.89 17.10
C ARG A 191 -25.04 16.81 16.59
N LYS A 192 -24.04 17.03 17.44
CA LYS A 192 -22.61 16.91 17.08
C LYS A 192 -22.25 15.47 16.72
N ILE A 193 -22.71 14.49 17.50
CA ILE A 193 -22.43 13.07 17.24
C ILE A 193 -23.12 12.61 15.95
N LYS A 194 -24.39 12.97 15.73
CA LYS A 194 -25.09 12.71 14.46
C LYS A 194 -24.35 13.31 13.26
N ALA A 195 -23.79 14.51 13.39
CA ALA A 195 -22.97 15.10 12.34
C ALA A 195 -21.67 14.32 12.07
N MET A 196 -21.11 13.64 13.08
CA MET A 196 -19.95 12.75 12.92
C MET A 196 -20.34 11.42 12.28
N ILE A 197 -21.42 10.77 12.74
CA ILE A 197 -21.92 9.51 12.18
C ILE A 197 -22.33 9.66 10.70
N LYS A 198 -22.83 10.85 10.32
CA LYS A 198 -23.12 11.15 8.91
C LYS A 198 -21.88 11.11 8.02
N LYS A 199 -20.68 11.30 8.58
CA LYS A 199 -19.44 11.14 7.81
C LYS A 199 -19.15 9.65 7.68
N LYS A 200 -18.92 9.19 6.45
CA LYS A 200 -18.49 7.81 6.22
C LYS A 200 -17.16 7.56 6.96
N PRO A 201 -16.95 6.36 7.53
CA PRO A 201 -15.68 5.99 8.12
C PRO A 201 -14.58 6.10 7.06
N ILE A 202 -13.39 6.53 7.49
CA ILE A 202 -12.25 6.67 6.60
C ILE A 202 -11.81 5.27 6.14
N VAL A 203 -11.75 5.09 4.83
CA VAL A 203 -11.18 3.91 4.19
C VAL A 203 -10.14 4.43 3.21
N LEU A 204 -8.87 4.09 3.45
CA LEU A 204 -7.79 4.51 2.57
C LEU A 204 -7.96 3.84 1.21
N SER A 205 -7.79 4.62 0.15
CA SER A 205 -8.03 4.21 -1.21
C SER A 205 -6.93 4.69 -2.15
N ALA A 206 -6.64 3.89 -3.17
CA ALA A 206 -5.87 4.34 -4.31
C ALA A 206 -6.81 5.01 -5.30
N PHE A 207 -6.69 6.34 -5.38
CA PHE A 207 -7.47 7.23 -6.25
C PHE A 207 -9.00 7.08 -6.14
N GLY A 208 -9.52 6.64 -4.99
CA GLY A 208 -10.96 6.36 -4.80
C GLY A 208 -11.50 5.15 -5.57
N ILE A 209 -10.65 4.43 -6.31
CA ILE A 209 -11.03 3.27 -7.14
C ILE A 209 -10.76 1.97 -6.38
N VAL A 210 -9.57 1.85 -5.78
CA VAL A 210 -9.13 0.62 -5.11
C VAL A 210 -9.07 0.85 -3.61
N TYR A 211 -9.96 0.21 -2.87
CA TYR A 211 -9.96 0.28 -1.41
C TYR A 211 -8.91 -0.65 -0.81
N LEU A 212 -8.01 -0.10 0.02
CA LEU A 212 -6.90 -0.81 0.64
C LEU A 212 -7.38 -1.61 1.86
N ARG A 213 -8.17 -2.65 1.61
CA ARG A 213 -8.62 -3.62 2.62
C ARG A 213 -7.96 -4.97 2.41
N ARG A 214 -7.86 -5.79 3.46
CA ARG A 214 -7.34 -7.19 3.37
C ARG A 214 -7.95 -8.01 2.24
N LYS A 215 -9.24 -7.80 1.92
CA LYS A 215 -9.93 -8.46 0.80
C LYS A 215 -9.24 -8.22 -0.56
N LEU A 216 -8.56 -7.08 -0.73
CA LEU A 216 -7.80 -6.76 -1.93
C LEU A 216 -6.63 -7.72 -2.14
N ILE A 217 -5.94 -8.12 -1.06
CA ILE A 217 -4.81 -9.07 -1.14
C ILE A 217 -5.30 -10.39 -1.72
N PHE A 218 -6.42 -10.91 -1.21
CA PHE A 218 -7.03 -12.14 -1.70
C PHE A 218 -7.55 -12.01 -3.14
N ALA A 219 -8.13 -10.85 -3.51
CA ALA A 219 -8.59 -10.60 -4.87
C ALA A 219 -7.42 -10.59 -5.88
N ILE A 220 -6.31 -9.95 -5.52
CA ILE A 220 -5.10 -9.92 -6.36
C ILE A 220 -4.49 -11.33 -6.44
N PHE A 221 -4.33 -12.02 -5.31
CA PHE A 221 -3.81 -13.39 -5.30
C PHE A 221 -4.68 -14.34 -6.13
N GLY A 222 -6.00 -14.24 -6.01
CA GLY A 222 -6.95 -15.00 -6.82
C GLY A 222 -6.81 -14.68 -8.31
N SER A 223 -6.72 -13.40 -8.67
CA SER A 223 -6.51 -12.98 -10.06
C SER A 223 -5.21 -13.54 -10.62
N ILE A 224 -4.12 -13.44 -9.87
CA ILE A 224 -2.80 -13.98 -10.24
C ILE A 224 -2.86 -15.48 -10.48
N LEU A 225 -3.53 -16.21 -9.59
CA LEU A 225 -3.68 -17.66 -9.71
C LEU A 225 -4.52 -18.01 -10.95
N THR A 226 -5.63 -17.32 -11.18
CA THR A 226 -6.49 -17.54 -12.35
C THR A 226 -5.74 -17.23 -13.66
N TYR A 227 -5.11 -16.06 -13.78
CA TYR A 227 -4.35 -15.70 -14.98
C TYR A 227 -3.10 -16.55 -15.17
N GLY A 228 -2.42 -16.92 -14.09
CA GLY A 228 -1.27 -17.83 -14.12
C GLY A 228 -1.66 -19.22 -14.62
N LEU A 229 -2.78 -19.77 -14.15
CA LEU A 229 -3.31 -21.04 -14.65
C LEU A 229 -3.74 -20.96 -16.12
N LEU A 230 -4.45 -19.90 -16.53
CA LEU A 230 -4.83 -19.69 -17.92
C LEU A 230 -3.62 -19.63 -18.84
N LEU A 231 -2.57 -18.91 -18.43
CA LEU A 231 -1.31 -18.83 -19.17
C LEU A 231 -0.57 -20.18 -19.23
N LEU A 232 -0.72 -21.04 -18.22
CA LEU A 232 -0.15 -22.40 -18.23
C LEU A 232 -0.94 -23.37 -19.10
N GLU A 233 -2.25 -23.17 -19.23
CA GLU A 233 -3.14 -24.04 -20.02
C GLU A 233 -3.13 -23.69 -21.52
N HIS A 234 -2.97 -22.41 -21.87
CA HIS A 234 -3.09 -21.92 -23.26
C HIS A 234 -1.77 -21.64 -23.97
N LEU A 235 -0.61 -21.85 -23.33
CA LEU A 235 0.68 -21.83 -24.02
C LEU A 235 1.13 -23.26 -24.36
N PRO A 236 1.46 -23.57 -25.63
CA PRO A 236 1.89 -24.88 -26.09
C PRO A 236 3.24 -25.32 -25.50
#